data_AF-A0A960P553-F1
#
_entry.id   AF-A0A960P553-F1
#
_cell.length_a   1.000
_cell.length_b   1.000
_cell.length_c   1.000
_cell.angle_alpha   90.00
_cell.angle_beta   90.00
_cell.angle_gamma   90.00
#
_symmetry.space_group_name_H-M   'P 1'
#
loop_
_entity.id
_entity.type
_entity.pdbx_description
1 polymer ?
#
loop_
_entity_poly.entity_id
_entity_poly.type
_entity_poly.pdbx_seq_one_letter_code
_entity_poly.pdbx_strand_id
1 'polypeptide(L)'
;MLGSVIAAVSIVALSAPVQIAMAAPGAPSSVSRSGSNSVSDSDIESAEALLRSTRADRERAEARLAEATGQQVALRNELENLQDGAARITQDLAEARAAVREYAVAAYIDGGQSAIIGVGLDPSEHAELAWHTELTASRTSDSADAVDRYEALKASNDPDRVAAAARLDEVNRLVETASTDAIQAAAHERDAEVALQRLRDDRAAARARAAEDARAAAATASVTARSAAVPAEPAAAPEVARSEPQPQQPATAQSTGSPTAAEAALLARIRHCESRGNYQIVSASGRYRGAYQFDYRTWAGVGGSGDPAAASPAEQDYRALLLLRSRGSRPWPNCG
;
A
#
# COMPACT_ATOMS: atom_id res chain seq x y z
N MET A 1 -31.74 -41.03 5.81
CA MET A 1 -31.02 -41.07 7.09
C MET A 1 -29.54 -40.84 6.81
N LEU A 2 -28.99 -39.74 7.35
CA LEU A 2 -27.61 -39.45 7.79
C LEU A 2 -26.37 -40.01 7.03
N GLY A 3 -25.46 -39.08 6.66
CA GLY A 3 -24.01 -39.32 6.50
C GLY A 3 -23.35 -38.42 5.42
N SER A 4 -22.89 -37.19 5.75
CA SER A 4 -21.48 -36.71 5.71
C SER A 4 -20.64 -37.18 4.50
N VAL A 5 -19.97 -36.33 3.72
CA VAL A 5 -18.85 -35.46 4.14
C VAL A 5 -18.81 -34.20 3.25
N ILE A 6 -19.02 -33.01 3.82
CA ILE A 6 -18.62 -31.73 3.21
C ILE A 6 -17.37 -31.28 3.97
N ALA A 7 -16.23 -31.23 3.26
CA ALA A 7 -15.01 -30.61 3.75
C ALA A 7 -15.22 -29.08 3.79
N ALA A 8 -15.72 -28.59 4.92
CA ALA A 8 -15.72 -27.17 5.23
C ALA A 8 -14.27 -26.74 5.49
N VAL A 9 -13.63 -26.12 4.50
CA VAL A 9 -12.45 -25.28 4.75
C VAL A 9 -12.98 -24.03 5.44
N SER A 10 -13.09 -24.10 6.76
CA SER A 10 -13.33 -22.94 7.61
C SER A 10 -12.11 -22.01 7.51
N ILE A 11 -12.14 -21.09 6.55
CA ILE A 11 -11.31 -19.89 6.63
C ILE A 11 -11.92 -19.05 7.74
N VAL A 12 -11.36 -19.21 8.95
CA VAL A 12 -11.66 -18.32 10.06
C VAL A 12 -11.23 -16.93 9.63
N ALA A 13 -12.20 -16.10 9.27
CA ALA A 13 -12.00 -14.66 9.24
C ALA A 13 -11.69 -14.22 10.68
N LEU A 14 -10.40 -14.22 11.04
CA LEU A 14 -9.90 -13.44 12.17
C LEU A 14 -9.98 -11.97 11.76
N SER A 15 -11.19 -11.44 11.70
CA SER A 15 -11.44 -10.02 11.90
C SER A 15 -11.19 -9.75 13.38
N ALA A 16 -9.91 -9.66 13.76
CA ALA A 16 -9.56 -8.93 14.97
C ALA A 16 -9.91 -7.46 14.68
N PRO A 17 -10.87 -6.84 15.38
CA PRO A 17 -11.00 -5.40 15.32
C PRO A 17 -9.68 -4.84 15.83
N VAL A 18 -8.95 -4.13 14.97
CA VAL A 18 -7.97 -3.17 15.47
C VAL A 18 -8.80 -2.16 16.25
N GLN A 19 -8.85 -2.35 17.57
CA GLN A 19 -9.30 -1.32 18.49
C GLN A 19 -8.30 -0.18 18.34
N ILE A 20 -8.60 0.72 17.41
CA ILE A 20 -8.04 2.06 17.41
C ILE A 20 -8.56 2.67 18.70
N ALA A 21 -7.73 2.63 19.75
CA ALA A 21 -7.88 3.50 20.89
C ALA A 21 -7.71 4.93 20.35
N MET A 22 -8.81 5.53 19.90
CA MET A 22 -8.90 6.96 19.72
C MET A 22 -8.81 7.59 21.11
N ALA A 23 -7.58 7.78 21.59
CA ALA A 23 -7.32 8.76 22.62
C ALA A 23 -7.66 10.12 22.01
N ALA A 24 -8.80 10.67 22.42
CA ALA A 24 -9.16 12.04 22.13
C ALA A 24 -7.99 12.98 22.52
N PRO A 25 -7.68 14.01 21.73
CA PRO A 25 -6.68 14.99 22.12
C PRO A 25 -7.16 15.71 23.37
N GLY A 26 -6.64 15.31 24.53
CA GLY A 26 -6.74 16.10 25.75
C GLY A 26 -6.20 17.49 25.47
N ALA A 27 -7.01 18.51 25.74
CA ALA A 27 -6.62 19.90 25.64
C ALA A 27 -5.25 20.13 26.31
N PRO A 28 -4.35 20.93 25.73
CA PRO A 28 -3.06 21.18 26.35
C PRO A 28 -3.29 21.97 27.65
N SER A 29 -3.21 21.28 28.79
CA SER A 29 -2.93 21.94 30.05
C SER A 29 -1.64 22.72 29.88
N SER A 30 -1.71 24.02 30.07
CA SER A 30 -0.59 24.96 30.01
C SER A 30 0.45 24.58 31.07
N VAL A 31 1.37 23.70 30.71
CA VAL A 31 2.58 23.44 31.49
C VAL A 31 3.55 24.57 31.18
N SER A 32 3.75 25.42 32.19
CA SER A 32 4.79 26.45 32.22
C SER A 32 6.13 25.84 31.81
N ARG A 33 6.59 26.21 30.62
CA ARG A 33 7.84 25.73 30.02
C ARG A 33 9.02 26.48 30.65
N SER A 34 9.42 26.04 31.84
CA SER A 34 10.66 26.43 32.50
C SER A 34 11.36 25.16 32.96
N GLY A 35 12.11 24.54 32.05
CA GLY A 35 12.85 23.30 32.28
C GLY A 35 13.67 22.99 31.02
N SER A 36 14.96 22.75 31.20
CA SER A 36 15.90 22.38 30.14
C SER A 36 15.36 21.21 29.32
N ASN A 37 14.97 21.47 28.08
CA ASN A 37 14.35 20.52 27.18
C ASN A 37 15.41 19.59 26.55
N SER A 38 16.17 18.86 27.37
CA SER A 38 17.17 17.90 26.90
C SER A 38 16.52 16.56 26.61
N VAL A 39 16.66 16.06 25.37
CA VAL A 39 16.24 14.71 24.98
C VAL A 39 16.87 13.68 25.92
N SER A 40 16.02 12.88 26.58
CA SER A 40 16.44 11.85 27.54
C SER A 40 16.77 10.52 26.86
N ASP A 41 17.48 9.62 27.55
CA ASP A 41 17.71 8.24 27.08
C ASP A 41 16.38 7.49 26.89
N SER A 42 15.40 7.75 27.77
CA SER A 42 14.06 7.17 27.70
C SER A 42 13.28 7.57 26.43
N ASP A 43 13.48 8.80 25.93
CA ASP A 43 12.81 9.28 24.72
C ASP A 43 13.33 8.52 23.48
N ILE A 44 14.63 8.29 23.41
CA ILE A 44 15.26 7.52 22.33
C ILE A 44 14.83 6.06 22.40
N GLU A 45 14.83 5.45 23.59
CA GLU A 45 14.39 4.06 23.77
C GLU A 45 12.92 3.88 23.36
N SER A 46 12.05 4.84 23.72
CA SER A 46 10.64 4.83 23.31
C SER A 46 10.48 4.94 21.80
N ALA A 47 11.26 5.80 21.14
CA ALA A 47 11.25 5.95 19.69
C ALA A 47 11.79 4.70 18.96
N GLU A 48 12.82 4.05 19.51
CA GLU A 48 13.34 2.78 19.00
C GLU A 48 12.31 1.64 19.15
N ALA A 49 11.58 1.60 20.27
CA ALA A 49 10.49 0.66 20.47
C ALA A 49 9.35 0.89 19.48
N LEU A 50 8.97 2.15 19.24
CA LEU A 50 7.98 2.51 18.23
C LEU A 50 8.41 2.05 16.83
N LEU A 51 9.67 2.29 16.44
CA LEU A 51 10.20 1.85 15.15
C LEU A 51 10.17 0.33 14.99
N ARG A 52 10.49 -0.43 16.05
CA ARG A 52 10.35 -1.89 16.04
C ARG A 52 8.89 -2.32 15.85
N SER A 53 7.95 -1.63 16.50
CA SER A 53 6.52 -1.91 16.36
C SER A 53 6.03 -1.65 14.93
N THR A 54 6.34 -0.48 14.37
CA THR A 54 5.88 -0.11 13.02
C THR A 54 6.47 -1.00 11.93
N ARG A 55 7.71 -1.48 12.11
CA ARG A 55 8.30 -2.52 11.26
C ARG A 55 7.52 -3.83 11.30
N ALA A 56 7.18 -4.29 12.50
CA ALA A 56 6.37 -5.50 12.65
C ALA A 56 4.95 -5.32 12.08
N ASP A 57 4.37 -4.12 12.17
CA ASP A 57 3.09 -3.79 11.52
C ASP A 57 3.21 -3.84 9.99
N ARG A 58 4.28 -3.29 9.40
CA ARG A 58 4.54 -3.37 7.96
C ARG A 58 4.69 -4.81 7.49
N GLU A 59 5.50 -5.62 8.17
CA GLU A 59 5.68 -7.04 7.82
C GLU A 59 4.36 -7.81 7.86
N ARG A 60 3.51 -7.56 8.87
CA ARG A 60 2.17 -8.15 8.95
C ARG A 60 1.25 -7.68 7.81
N ALA A 61 1.32 -6.41 7.43
CA ALA A 61 0.53 -5.88 6.32
C ALA A 61 0.98 -6.47 4.97
N GLU A 62 2.28 -6.57 4.73
CA GLU A 62 2.86 -7.19 3.53
C GLU A 62 2.54 -8.68 3.43
N ALA A 63 2.56 -9.41 4.54
CA ALA A 63 2.16 -10.81 4.58
C ALA A 63 0.69 -11.00 4.17
N ARG A 64 -0.22 -10.14 4.66
CA ARG A 64 -1.65 -10.16 4.25
C ARG A 64 -1.82 -9.86 2.77
N LEU A 65 -1.06 -8.90 2.22
CA LEU A 65 -1.08 -8.60 0.79
C LEU A 65 -0.58 -9.78 -0.05
N ALA A 66 0.51 -10.42 0.36
CA ALA A 66 1.04 -11.60 -0.32
C ALA A 66 0.05 -12.76 -0.31
N GLU A 67 -0.61 -13.01 0.83
CA GLU A 67 -1.65 -14.03 0.95
C GLU A 67 -2.85 -13.74 0.02
N ALA A 68 -3.39 -12.52 0.07
CA ALA A 68 -4.52 -12.14 -0.77
C ALA A 68 -4.18 -12.21 -2.27
N THR A 69 -2.96 -11.82 -2.65
CA THR A 69 -2.47 -11.93 -4.04
C THR A 69 -2.35 -13.39 -4.45
N GLY A 70 -1.86 -14.26 -3.57
CA GLY A 70 -1.80 -15.71 -3.80
C GLY A 70 -3.18 -16.33 -4.02
N GLN A 71 -4.17 -15.95 -3.19
CA GLN A 71 -5.56 -16.36 -3.35
C GLN A 71 -6.15 -15.87 -4.68
N GLN A 72 -5.85 -14.63 -5.09
CA GLN A 72 -6.31 -14.05 -6.35
C GLN A 72 -5.80 -14.85 -7.55
N VAL A 73 -4.52 -15.23 -7.54
CA VAL A 73 -3.92 -16.06 -8.60
C VAL A 73 -4.57 -17.44 -8.63
N ALA A 74 -4.76 -18.07 -7.47
CA ALA A 74 -5.41 -19.37 -7.38
C ALA A 74 -6.84 -19.35 -7.95
N LEU A 75 -7.65 -18.34 -7.60
CA LEU A 75 -9.01 -18.16 -8.10
C LEU A 75 -9.05 -17.86 -9.60
N ARG A 76 -8.08 -17.10 -10.12
CA ARG A 76 -7.96 -16.87 -11.58
C ARG A 76 -7.70 -18.17 -12.33
N ASN A 77 -6.80 -19.02 -11.80
CA ASN A 77 -6.52 -20.33 -12.39
C ASN A 77 -7.73 -21.27 -12.28
N GLU A 78 -8.48 -21.22 -11.17
CA GLU A 78 -9.74 -21.97 -11.03
C GLU A 78 -10.76 -21.54 -12.09
N LEU A 79 -10.94 -20.24 -12.31
CA LEU A 79 -11.82 -19.71 -13.36
C LEU A 79 -11.39 -20.12 -14.77
N GLU A 80 -10.09 -20.13 -15.06
CA GLU A 80 -9.55 -20.61 -16.34
C GLU A 80 -9.81 -22.11 -16.53
N ASN A 81 -9.56 -22.92 -15.50
CA ASN A 81 -9.87 -24.35 -15.53
C ASN A 81 -11.37 -24.62 -15.72
N LEU A 82 -12.24 -23.81 -15.11
CA LEU A 82 -13.69 -23.90 -15.31
C LEU A 82 -14.09 -23.49 -16.74
N GLN A 83 -13.40 -22.53 -17.36
CA GLN A 83 -13.62 -22.17 -18.77
C GLN A 83 -13.17 -23.28 -19.73
N ASP A 84 -12.02 -23.89 -19.48
CA ASP A 84 -11.54 -25.05 -20.25
C ASP A 84 -12.44 -26.28 -20.07
N GLY A 85 -12.98 -26.45 -18.86
CA GLY A 85 -14.01 -27.44 -18.57
C GLY A 85 -15.30 -27.14 -19.34
N ALA A 86 -15.73 -25.89 -19.43
CA ALA A 86 -16.90 -25.49 -20.21
C ALA A 86 -16.73 -25.74 -21.72
N ALA A 87 -15.52 -25.56 -22.26
CA ALA A 87 -15.22 -25.90 -23.65
C ALA A 87 -15.37 -27.41 -23.90
N ARG A 88 -14.83 -28.25 -23.00
CA ARG A 88 -15.01 -29.72 -23.03
C ARG A 88 -16.48 -30.13 -22.89
N ILE A 89 -17.19 -29.58 -21.91
CA ILE A 89 -18.62 -29.84 -21.71
C ILE A 89 -19.42 -29.40 -22.94
N THR A 90 -19.08 -28.29 -23.61
CA THR A 90 -19.76 -27.88 -24.85
C THR A 90 -19.59 -28.92 -25.96
N GLN A 91 -18.41 -29.52 -26.05
CA GLN A 91 -18.17 -30.64 -26.96
C GLN A 91 -18.97 -31.89 -26.53
N ASP A 92 -18.92 -32.28 -25.26
CA ASP A 92 -19.69 -33.41 -24.72
C ASP A 92 -21.20 -33.19 -24.90
N LEU A 93 -21.68 -31.95 -24.81
CA LEU A 93 -23.06 -31.56 -25.03
C LEU A 93 -23.45 -31.69 -26.50
N ALA A 94 -22.54 -31.32 -27.41
CA ALA A 94 -22.73 -31.50 -28.84
C ALA A 94 -22.79 -32.99 -29.21
N GLU A 95 -21.93 -33.81 -28.60
CA GLU A 95 -21.92 -35.27 -28.72
C GLU A 95 -23.19 -35.89 -28.12
N ALA A 96 -23.60 -35.50 -26.91
CA ALA A 96 -24.83 -35.94 -26.28
C ALA A 96 -26.07 -35.57 -27.09
N ARG A 97 -26.14 -34.33 -27.62
CA ARG A 97 -27.21 -33.92 -28.54
C ARG A 97 -27.19 -34.71 -29.85
N ALA A 98 -26.02 -35.09 -30.35
CA ALA A 98 -25.90 -35.93 -31.54
C ALA A 98 -26.43 -37.35 -31.26
N ALA A 99 -26.07 -37.95 -30.12
CA ALA A 99 -26.59 -39.23 -29.68
C ALA A 99 -28.12 -39.20 -29.53
N VAL A 100 -28.68 -38.17 -28.89
CA VAL A 100 -30.15 -37.97 -28.79
C VAL A 100 -30.81 -37.93 -30.17
N ARG A 101 -30.21 -37.22 -31.15
CA ARG A 101 -30.73 -37.19 -32.53
C ARG A 101 -30.63 -38.55 -33.22
N GLU A 102 -29.53 -39.28 -33.03
CA GLU A 102 -29.31 -40.60 -33.62
C GLU A 102 -30.33 -41.62 -33.11
N TYR A 103 -30.55 -41.68 -31.80
CA TYR A 103 -31.59 -42.54 -31.21
C TYR A 103 -32.99 -42.18 -31.71
N ALA A 104 -33.30 -40.89 -31.85
CA ALA A 104 -34.58 -40.43 -32.40
C ALA A 104 -34.79 -40.86 -33.86
N VAL A 105 -33.75 -40.78 -34.69
CA VAL A 105 -33.79 -41.21 -36.10
C VAL A 105 -33.88 -42.74 -36.22
N ALA A 106 -33.10 -43.49 -35.44
CA ALA A 106 -33.16 -44.96 -35.43
C ALA A 106 -34.55 -45.47 -35.00
N ALA A 107 -35.14 -44.87 -33.97
CA ALA A 107 -36.50 -45.17 -33.55
C ALA A 107 -37.55 -44.87 -34.64
N TYR A 108 -37.32 -43.84 -35.47
CA TYR A 108 -38.19 -43.51 -36.60
C TYR A 108 -38.06 -44.49 -37.77
N ILE A 109 -36.84 -44.99 -38.04
CA ILE A 109 -36.54 -45.86 -39.19
C ILE A 109 -36.90 -47.34 -38.92
N ASP A 110 -36.56 -47.88 -37.73
CA ASP A 110 -36.67 -49.33 -37.45
C ASP A 110 -38.09 -49.78 -37.08
N GLY A 111 -38.98 -48.86 -36.71
CA GLY A 111 -40.28 -49.19 -36.11
C GLY A 111 -40.15 -49.82 -34.70
N GLY A 112 -39.01 -50.46 -34.40
CA GLY A 112 -38.49 -50.86 -33.10
C GLY A 112 -38.59 -52.34 -32.78
N GLN A 113 -37.71 -53.19 -33.35
CA GLN A 113 -37.87 -54.65 -33.34
C GLN A 113 -36.85 -55.53 -32.60
N SER A 114 -36.48 -55.30 -31.33
CA SER A 114 -35.53 -56.22 -30.66
C SER A 114 -35.88 -56.69 -29.24
N ALA A 115 -36.16 -58.01 -29.18
CA ALA A 115 -36.04 -59.00 -28.09
C ALA A 115 -37.20 -59.22 -27.08
N ILE A 116 -37.84 -60.39 -27.18
CA ILE A 116 -38.88 -60.94 -26.30
C ILE A 116 -38.54 -62.39 -25.95
N ILE A 117 -38.69 -62.80 -24.68
CA ILE A 117 -39.10 -64.14 -24.24
C ILE A 117 -39.95 -63.94 -22.97
N GLY A 118 -41.19 -64.40 -22.76
CA GLY A 118 -42.22 -65.10 -23.53
C GLY A 118 -43.31 -65.58 -22.54
N VAL A 119 -44.63 -65.38 -22.78
CA VAL A 119 -45.71 -65.91 -21.90
C VAL A 119 -47.09 -66.11 -22.59
N GLY A 120 -47.32 -67.13 -23.43
CA GLY A 120 -48.67 -67.76 -23.62
C GLY A 120 -49.82 -67.03 -24.38
N LEU A 121 -49.56 -66.50 -25.57
CA LEU A 121 -50.44 -65.86 -26.57
C LEU A 121 -49.96 -66.45 -27.89
N ASP A 122 -50.80 -66.40 -28.93
CA ASP A 122 -50.38 -66.79 -30.28
C ASP A 122 -49.01 -66.16 -30.61
N PRO A 123 -48.04 -66.91 -31.18
CA PRO A 123 -46.69 -66.41 -31.40
C PRO A 123 -46.62 -65.07 -32.16
N SER A 124 -47.61 -64.78 -33.00
CA SER A 124 -47.66 -63.51 -33.75
C SER A 124 -48.13 -62.32 -32.91
N GLU A 125 -49.17 -62.51 -32.08
CA GLU A 125 -49.69 -61.45 -31.19
C GLU A 125 -48.75 -61.18 -30.01
N HIS A 126 -48.00 -62.19 -29.58
CA HIS A 126 -47.01 -62.04 -28.52
C HIS A 126 -45.80 -61.23 -28.92
N ALA A 127 -45.33 -61.51 -30.14
CA ALA A 127 -44.29 -60.74 -30.76
C ALA A 127 -44.73 -59.28 -30.82
N GLU A 128 -45.95 -58.98 -31.26
CA GLU A 128 -46.41 -57.59 -31.41
C GLU A 128 -46.58 -56.83 -30.09
N LEU A 129 -47.11 -57.47 -29.03
CA LEU A 129 -47.39 -56.78 -27.77
C LEU A 129 -46.15 -56.58 -26.90
N ALA A 130 -45.27 -57.58 -26.79
CA ALA A 130 -44.03 -57.40 -26.04
C ALA A 130 -43.03 -56.52 -26.82
N TRP A 131 -43.15 -56.44 -28.15
CA TRP A 131 -42.50 -55.45 -29.00
C TRP A 131 -43.02 -54.04 -28.73
N HIS A 132 -44.32 -53.84 -28.57
CA HIS A 132 -44.84 -52.52 -28.18
C HIS A 132 -44.42 -52.11 -26.75
N THR A 133 -44.29 -53.05 -25.81
CA THR A 133 -44.09 -52.75 -24.38
C THR A 133 -42.62 -52.59 -24.01
N GLU A 134 -41.73 -53.50 -24.43
CA GLU A 134 -40.27 -53.42 -24.20
C GLU A 134 -39.69 -52.18 -24.87
N LEU A 135 -40.15 -51.91 -26.08
CA LEU A 135 -39.74 -50.76 -26.86
C LEU A 135 -40.17 -49.47 -26.15
N THR A 136 -41.41 -49.37 -25.63
CA THR A 136 -41.83 -48.15 -24.92
C THR A 136 -41.08 -47.94 -23.61
N ALA A 137 -40.77 -49.00 -22.87
CA ALA A 137 -40.07 -48.93 -21.57
C ALA A 137 -38.56 -48.65 -21.69
N SER A 138 -37.85 -49.34 -22.61
CA SER A 138 -36.41 -49.13 -22.84
C SER A 138 -36.12 -47.81 -23.59
N ARG A 139 -37.04 -47.32 -24.43
CA ARG A 139 -36.90 -46.02 -25.13
C ARG A 139 -37.06 -44.81 -24.21
N THR A 140 -37.84 -44.91 -23.14
CA THR A 140 -37.99 -43.81 -22.17
C THR A 140 -36.81 -43.71 -21.22
N SER A 141 -36.17 -44.82 -20.84
CA SER A 141 -35.00 -44.78 -19.95
C SER A 141 -33.80 -44.16 -20.64
N ASP A 142 -33.43 -44.62 -21.83
CA ASP A 142 -32.14 -44.24 -22.43
C ASP A 142 -32.17 -42.80 -22.97
N SER A 143 -33.33 -42.34 -23.43
CA SER A 143 -33.54 -40.95 -23.84
C SER A 143 -33.70 -40.01 -22.63
N ALA A 144 -34.39 -40.43 -21.56
CA ALA A 144 -34.46 -39.67 -20.33
C ALA A 144 -33.09 -39.56 -19.65
N ASP A 145 -32.32 -40.65 -19.59
CA ASP A 145 -30.97 -40.67 -19.05
C ASP A 145 -30.03 -39.73 -19.84
N ALA A 146 -30.18 -39.65 -21.16
CA ALA A 146 -29.44 -38.72 -22.00
C ALA A 146 -29.84 -37.25 -21.77
N VAL A 147 -31.14 -36.98 -21.57
CA VAL A 147 -31.66 -35.64 -21.23
C VAL A 147 -31.24 -35.21 -19.82
N ASP A 148 -31.32 -36.11 -18.85
CA ASP A 148 -30.91 -35.88 -17.46
C ASP A 148 -29.41 -35.59 -17.38
N ARG A 149 -28.59 -36.33 -18.14
CA ARG A 149 -27.15 -36.06 -18.27
C ARG A 149 -26.87 -34.68 -18.90
N TYR A 150 -27.64 -34.29 -19.92
CA TYR A 150 -27.53 -32.97 -20.56
C TYR A 150 -27.88 -31.83 -19.59
N GLU A 151 -29.00 -31.92 -18.87
CA GLU A 151 -29.40 -30.88 -17.91
C GLU A 151 -28.46 -30.83 -16.69
N ALA A 152 -27.95 -31.97 -16.21
CA ALA A 152 -26.98 -32.02 -15.13
C ALA A 152 -25.65 -31.31 -15.49
N LEU A 153 -25.13 -31.54 -16.70
CA LEU A 153 -23.88 -30.91 -17.18
C LEU A 153 -24.00 -29.39 -17.33
N LYS A 154 -25.17 -28.90 -17.72
CA LYS A 154 -25.47 -27.47 -17.83
C LYS A 154 -25.61 -26.83 -16.45
N ALA A 155 -26.37 -27.47 -15.57
CA ALA A 155 -26.66 -26.96 -14.23
C ALA A 155 -25.44 -26.89 -13.32
N SER A 156 -24.41 -27.73 -13.49
CA SER A 156 -23.20 -27.69 -12.67
C SER A 156 -22.21 -26.60 -13.06
N ASN A 157 -22.18 -26.19 -14.33
CA ASN A 157 -21.15 -25.29 -14.87
C ASN A 157 -21.41 -23.80 -14.59
N ASP A 158 -22.66 -23.36 -14.72
CA ASP A 158 -23.03 -21.97 -14.44
C ASP A 158 -22.87 -21.54 -12.96
N PRO A 159 -23.28 -22.32 -11.94
CA PRO A 159 -23.19 -21.88 -10.55
C PRO A 159 -21.75 -21.84 -10.01
N ASP A 160 -20.89 -22.80 -10.38
CA ASP A 160 -19.51 -22.85 -9.90
C ASP A 160 -18.69 -21.66 -10.42
N ARG A 161 -18.92 -21.25 -11.68
CA ARG A 161 -18.30 -20.07 -12.27
C ARG A 161 -18.77 -18.77 -11.62
N VAL A 162 -20.06 -18.65 -11.36
CA VAL A 162 -20.63 -17.47 -10.65
C VAL A 162 -20.08 -17.40 -9.22
N ALA A 163 -20.00 -18.53 -8.52
CA ALA A 163 -19.44 -18.60 -7.17
C ALA A 163 -17.93 -18.28 -7.15
N ALA A 164 -17.15 -18.80 -8.11
CA ALA A 164 -15.73 -18.47 -8.24
C ALA A 164 -15.50 -16.99 -8.59
N ALA A 165 -16.32 -16.41 -9.48
CA ALA A 165 -16.26 -15.00 -9.81
C ALA A 165 -16.60 -14.08 -8.62
N ALA A 166 -17.61 -14.45 -7.82
CA ALA A 166 -17.95 -13.73 -6.59
C ALA A 166 -16.82 -13.80 -5.55
N ARG A 167 -16.18 -14.96 -5.38
CA ARG A 167 -14.99 -15.11 -4.53
C ARG A 167 -13.81 -14.28 -5.04
N LEU A 168 -13.60 -14.20 -6.36
CA LEU A 168 -12.55 -13.38 -6.95
C LEU A 168 -12.78 -11.88 -6.70
N ASP A 169 -14.02 -11.41 -6.81
CA ASP A 169 -14.36 -10.01 -6.49
C ASP A 169 -14.08 -9.67 -5.02
N GLU A 170 -14.44 -10.59 -4.10
CA GLU A 170 -14.10 -10.45 -2.68
C GLU A 170 -12.59 -10.36 -2.46
N VAL A 171 -11.82 -11.27 -3.06
CA VAL A 171 -10.36 -11.29 -2.93
C VAL A 171 -9.71 -10.05 -3.58
N ASN A 172 -10.24 -9.53 -4.68
CA ASN A 172 -9.75 -8.28 -5.27
C ASN A 172 -9.89 -7.11 -4.27
N ARG A 173 -11.02 -7.02 -3.56
CA ARG A 173 -11.24 -6.00 -2.51
C ARG A 173 -10.29 -6.19 -1.32
N LEU A 174 -9.97 -7.45 -0.97
CA LEU A 174 -8.95 -7.76 0.03
C LEU A 174 -7.55 -7.32 -0.42
N VAL A 175 -7.17 -7.56 -1.67
CA VAL A 175 -5.88 -7.11 -2.23
C VAL A 175 -5.78 -5.58 -2.19
N GLU A 176 -6.81 -4.86 -2.59
CA GLU A 176 -6.85 -3.39 -2.53
C GLU A 176 -6.69 -2.86 -1.10
N THR A 177 -7.43 -3.44 -0.16
CA THR A 177 -7.35 -3.08 1.26
C THR A 177 -5.98 -3.40 1.84
N ALA A 178 -5.45 -4.62 1.62
CA ALA A 178 -4.14 -5.04 2.10
C ALA A 178 -2.99 -4.22 1.49
N SER A 179 -3.12 -3.82 0.22
CA SER A 179 -2.18 -2.92 -0.45
C SER A 179 -2.16 -1.55 0.21
N THR A 180 -3.34 -0.99 0.50
CA THR A 180 -3.46 0.29 1.21
C THR A 180 -2.87 0.21 2.61
N ASP A 181 -3.17 -0.85 3.36
CA ASP A 181 -2.61 -1.10 4.70
C ASP A 181 -1.07 -1.18 4.65
N ALA A 182 -0.50 -1.87 3.66
CA ALA A 182 0.94 -1.99 3.51
C ALA A 182 1.61 -0.63 3.21
N ILE A 183 0.99 0.19 2.35
CA ILE A 183 1.46 1.55 2.06
C ILE A 183 1.44 2.43 3.32
N GLN A 184 0.35 2.37 4.08
CA GLN A 184 0.20 3.14 5.32
C GLN A 184 1.20 2.67 6.39
N ALA A 185 1.36 1.37 6.59
CA ALA A 185 2.34 0.82 7.53
C ALA A 185 3.78 1.23 7.16
N ALA A 186 4.13 1.22 5.86
CA ALA A 186 5.42 1.71 5.38
C ALA A 186 5.60 3.23 5.55
N ALA A 187 4.52 4.01 5.54
CA ALA A 187 4.57 5.43 5.90
C ALA A 187 4.85 5.61 7.41
N HIS A 188 4.14 4.87 8.27
CA HIS A 188 4.35 4.91 9.72
C HIS A 188 5.75 4.46 10.14
N GLU A 189 6.34 3.48 9.47
CA GLU A 189 7.75 3.13 9.67
C GLU A 189 8.68 4.31 9.37
N ARG A 190 8.55 4.93 8.19
CA ARG A 190 9.38 6.08 7.81
C ARG A 190 9.22 7.26 8.75
N ASP A 191 8.00 7.54 9.21
CA ASP A 191 7.75 8.59 10.19
C ASP A 191 8.44 8.30 11.53
N ALA A 192 8.42 7.05 12.00
CA ALA A 192 9.12 6.61 13.20
C ALA A 192 10.65 6.71 13.04
N GLU A 193 11.20 6.35 11.88
CA GLU A 193 12.62 6.50 11.57
C GLU A 193 13.07 7.96 11.61
N VAL A 194 12.31 8.85 10.96
CA VAL A 194 12.60 10.28 10.94
C VAL A 194 12.48 10.87 12.35
N ALA A 195 11.47 10.48 13.13
CA ALA A 195 11.33 10.92 14.52
C ALA A 195 12.52 10.51 15.38
N LEU A 196 12.95 9.25 15.29
CA LEU A 196 14.14 8.75 15.99
C LEU A 196 15.41 9.50 15.59
N GLN A 197 15.58 9.76 14.29
CA GLN A 197 16.75 10.50 13.81
C GLN A 197 16.78 11.93 14.34
N ARG A 198 15.64 12.64 14.33
CA ARG A 198 15.53 13.99 14.91
C ARG A 198 15.91 14.02 16.39
N LEU A 199 15.44 13.05 17.18
CA LEU A 199 15.81 12.95 18.60
C LEU A 199 17.32 12.75 18.79
N ARG A 200 17.95 11.93 17.94
CA ARG A 200 19.41 11.71 17.98
C ARG A 200 20.18 12.98 17.60
N ASP A 201 19.72 13.69 16.58
CA ASP A 201 20.34 14.95 16.13
C ASP A 201 20.20 16.04 17.19
N ASP A 202 19.03 16.18 17.79
CA ASP A 202 18.77 17.13 18.89
C ASP A 202 19.66 16.83 20.10
N ARG A 203 19.82 15.55 20.46
CA ARG A 203 20.73 15.13 21.53
C ARG A 203 22.19 15.43 21.20
N ALA A 204 22.61 15.20 19.95
CA ALA A 204 23.97 15.51 19.50
C ALA A 204 24.23 17.03 19.53
N ALA A 205 23.28 17.84 19.08
CA ALA A 205 23.35 19.30 19.12
C ALA A 205 23.40 19.82 20.56
N ALA A 206 22.62 19.26 21.48
CA ALA A 206 22.65 19.62 22.90
C ALA A 206 24.02 19.28 23.52
N ARG A 207 24.59 18.11 23.21
CA ARG A 207 25.94 17.73 23.66
C ARG A 207 27.02 18.64 23.10
N ALA A 208 26.92 19.05 21.83
CA ALA A 208 27.87 19.97 21.21
C ALA A 208 27.84 21.34 21.89
N ARG A 209 26.64 21.91 22.13
CA ARG A 209 26.48 23.17 22.87
C ARG A 209 27.07 23.09 24.28
N ALA A 210 26.76 22.02 25.02
CA ALA A 210 27.31 21.81 26.35
C ALA A 210 28.85 21.70 26.35
N ALA A 211 29.45 21.10 25.31
CA ALA A 211 30.90 21.03 25.15
C ALA A 211 31.52 22.40 24.83
N GLU A 212 30.86 23.22 24.01
CA GLU A 212 31.26 24.60 23.73
C GLU A 212 31.20 25.46 25.01
N ASP A 213 30.10 25.38 25.76
CA ASP A 213 29.92 26.09 27.03
C ASP A 213 30.99 25.67 28.06
N ALA A 214 31.30 24.37 28.16
CA ALA A 214 32.35 23.87 29.04
C ALA A 214 33.75 24.37 28.62
N ARG A 215 34.04 24.44 27.32
CA ARG A 215 35.30 25.01 26.80
C ARG A 215 35.40 26.50 27.10
N ALA A 216 34.31 27.27 26.93
CA ALA A 216 34.27 28.70 27.24
C ALA A 216 34.47 28.95 28.75
N ALA A 217 33.84 28.14 29.60
CA ALA A 217 34.02 28.20 31.05
C ALA A 217 35.47 27.88 31.46
N ALA A 218 36.08 26.83 30.88
CA ALA A 218 37.47 26.47 31.12
C ALA A 218 38.47 27.55 30.65
N ALA A 219 38.21 28.18 29.51
CA ALA A 219 39.01 29.30 29.01
C ALA A 219 38.92 30.51 29.95
N THR A 220 37.72 30.84 30.43
CA THR A 220 37.51 31.93 31.40
C THR A 220 38.24 31.66 32.71
N ALA A 221 38.15 30.44 33.25
CA ALA A 221 38.87 30.03 34.45
C ALA A 221 40.40 30.15 34.28
N SER A 222 40.92 29.81 33.09
CA SER A 222 42.35 29.92 32.78
C SER A 222 42.84 31.37 32.67
N VAL A 223 42.02 32.28 32.12
CA VAL A 223 42.32 33.73 32.07
C VAL A 223 42.34 34.32 33.48
N THR A 224 41.35 33.99 34.32
CA THR A 224 41.29 34.44 35.72
C THR A 224 42.51 33.95 36.51
N ALA A 225 42.92 32.69 36.33
CA ALA A 225 44.10 32.14 36.98
C ALA A 225 45.42 32.83 36.56
N ARG A 226 45.57 33.21 35.27
CA ARG A 226 46.74 33.96 34.79
C ARG A 226 46.76 35.41 35.29
N SER A 227 45.61 36.06 35.38
CA SER A 227 45.52 37.43 35.90
C SER A 227 45.90 37.53 37.38
N ALA A 228 45.59 36.50 38.18
CA ALA A 228 45.98 36.42 39.59
C ALA A 228 47.49 36.16 39.83
N ALA A 229 48.25 35.81 38.78
CA ALA A 229 49.66 35.43 38.88
C ALA A 229 50.67 36.50 38.40
N VAL A 230 50.20 37.68 37.97
CA VAL A 230 51.08 38.79 37.53
C VAL A 230 51.43 39.70 38.73
N PRO A 231 52.72 39.89 39.10
CA PRO A 231 53.12 40.90 40.08
C PRO A 231 52.96 42.30 39.49
N ALA A 232 52.37 43.21 40.27
CA ALA A 232 52.12 44.59 39.87
C ALA A 232 53.41 45.41 39.76
N GLU A 233 53.64 46.03 38.61
CA GLU A 233 54.54 47.18 38.44
C GLU A 233 53.85 48.23 37.54
N PRO A 234 53.91 49.56 37.84
CA PRO A 234 53.00 50.53 37.23
C PRO A 234 53.69 51.36 36.14
N ALA A 235 53.02 51.59 35.00
CA ALA A 235 53.16 52.83 34.23
C ALA A 235 52.14 52.99 33.09
N ALA A 236 51.48 54.15 33.13
CA ALA A 236 51.19 55.10 32.06
C ALA A 236 50.17 54.77 30.94
N ALA A 237 49.23 55.72 30.79
CA ALA A 237 48.26 55.89 29.71
C ALA A 237 48.91 56.27 28.36
N PRO A 238 48.16 56.14 27.25
CA PRO A 238 47.57 57.36 26.68
C PRO A 238 46.13 57.19 26.13
N GLU A 239 45.61 58.33 25.67
CA GLU A 239 44.24 58.67 25.31
C GLU A 239 44.06 58.92 23.78
N VAL A 240 42.81 58.80 23.30
CA VAL A 240 42.17 59.09 21.99
C VAL A 240 42.39 58.14 20.80
N ALA A 241 41.33 57.46 20.36
CA ALA A 241 40.61 57.78 19.10
C ALA A 241 39.61 56.68 18.70
N ARG A 242 38.34 57.07 18.61
CA ARG A 242 37.20 56.31 18.10
C ARG A 242 37.31 56.17 16.57
N SER A 243 37.09 54.96 16.05
CA SER A 243 36.64 54.68 14.67
C SER A 243 36.01 53.28 14.62
N GLU A 244 34.68 53.21 14.53
CA GLU A 244 33.96 52.01 14.09
C GLU A 244 34.10 51.84 12.58
N PRO A 245 34.25 50.60 12.10
CA PRO A 245 33.35 50.12 11.07
C PRO A 245 32.77 48.73 11.39
N GLN A 246 31.45 48.74 11.59
CA GLN A 246 30.42 47.81 11.08
C GLN A 246 30.65 46.28 11.19
N PRO A 247 29.85 45.57 12.00
CA PRO A 247 29.83 44.11 12.00
C PRO A 247 29.24 43.58 10.69
N GLN A 248 30.03 42.78 9.96
CA GLN A 248 29.50 41.92 8.92
C GLN A 248 28.69 40.80 9.58
N GLN A 249 27.37 40.87 9.41
CA GLN A 249 26.41 39.86 9.84
C GLN A 249 26.74 38.49 9.23
N PRO A 250 26.94 37.43 10.04
CA PRO A 250 26.71 36.07 9.57
C PRO A 250 25.20 35.85 9.38
N ALA A 251 24.87 35.20 8.27
CA ALA A 251 23.58 34.74 7.78
C ALA A 251 22.40 34.73 8.78
N THR A 252 21.30 35.32 8.33
CA THR A 252 19.97 35.23 8.94
C THR A 252 19.62 33.77 9.27
N ALA A 253 19.34 33.51 10.55
CA ALA A 253 18.66 32.30 11.00
C ALA A 253 17.30 32.22 10.30
N GLN A 254 17.19 31.41 9.26
CA GLN A 254 15.94 31.21 8.55
C GLN A 254 15.04 30.26 9.35
N SER A 255 13.83 30.73 9.62
CA SER A 255 12.77 30.04 10.36
C SER A 255 12.53 28.63 9.82
N THR A 256 12.79 27.63 10.66
CA THR A 256 12.58 26.19 10.42
C THR A 256 11.15 25.72 10.74
N GLY A 257 10.19 26.65 10.89
CA GLY A 257 8.81 26.30 11.20
C GLY A 257 8.07 25.67 10.02
N SER A 258 7.07 24.85 10.31
CA SER A 258 6.09 24.32 9.34
C SER A 258 5.53 25.42 8.43
N PRO A 259 5.09 25.10 7.19
CA PRO A 259 4.45 26.09 6.33
C PRO A 259 3.16 26.60 6.98
N THR A 260 2.92 27.89 6.87
CA THR A 260 1.59 28.45 7.11
C THR A 260 0.59 27.90 6.08
N ALA A 261 -0.70 27.97 6.37
CA ALA A 261 -1.74 27.51 5.43
C ALA A 261 -1.64 28.20 4.06
N ALA A 262 -1.28 29.49 4.05
CA ALA A 262 -1.10 30.26 2.81
C ALA A 262 0.13 29.78 2.00
N GLU A 263 1.26 29.52 2.66
CA GLU A 263 2.46 28.98 2.02
C GLU A 263 2.20 27.58 1.46
N ALA A 264 1.54 26.70 2.23
CA ALA A 264 1.18 25.36 1.79
C ALA A 264 0.25 25.39 0.57
N ALA A 265 -0.76 26.26 0.58
CA ALA A 265 -1.67 26.43 -0.55
C ALA A 265 -0.96 26.98 -1.79
N LEU A 266 -0.03 27.93 -1.64
CA LEU A 266 0.76 28.47 -2.74
C LEU A 266 1.68 27.40 -3.34
N LEU A 267 2.42 26.66 -2.51
CA LEU A 267 3.29 25.58 -2.97
C LEU A 267 2.50 24.47 -3.67
N ALA A 268 1.31 24.13 -3.20
CA ALA A 268 0.45 23.17 -3.88
C ALA A 268 0.04 23.64 -5.28
N ARG A 269 -0.27 24.94 -5.46
CA ARG A 269 -0.56 25.53 -6.78
C ARG A 269 0.66 25.50 -7.69
N ILE A 270 1.82 25.93 -7.19
CA ILE A 270 3.08 25.89 -7.93
C ILE A 270 3.37 24.47 -8.40
N ARG A 271 3.35 23.49 -7.48
CA ARG A 271 3.58 22.07 -7.79
C ARG A 271 2.63 21.56 -8.86
N HIS A 272 1.34 21.87 -8.77
CA HIS A 272 0.37 21.44 -9.77
C HIS A 272 0.64 22.09 -11.14
N CYS A 273 0.96 23.38 -11.17
CA CYS A 273 1.30 24.11 -12.39
C CYS A 273 2.58 23.57 -13.06
N GLU A 274 3.63 23.32 -12.27
CA GLU A 274 4.96 22.92 -12.76
C GLU A 274 5.03 21.46 -13.22
N SER A 275 4.37 20.55 -12.50
CA SER A 275 4.55 19.10 -12.68
C SER A 275 3.26 18.29 -12.65
N ARG A 276 2.10 18.95 -12.49
CA ARG A 276 0.82 18.30 -12.17
C ARG A 276 0.88 17.42 -10.91
N GLY A 277 1.82 17.71 -10.00
CA GLY A 277 2.02 16.93 -8.78
C GLY A 277 2.99 15.75 -8.90
N ASN A 278 3.70 15.61 -10.02
CA ASN A 278 4.67 14.53 -10.19
C ASN A 278 6.04 14.90 -9.60
N TYR A 279 6.40 14.30 -8.48
CA TYR A 279 7.68 14.53 -7.78
C TYR A 279 8.90 13.93 -8.47
N GLN A 280 8.72 13.05 -9.44
CA GLN A 280 9.81 12.36 -10.14
C GLN A 280 9.98 12.86 -11.58
N ILE A 281 9.23 13.90 -11.99
CA ILE A 281 9.31 14.40 -13.37
C ILE A 281 10.67 15.01 -13.67
N VAL A 282 11.14 14.81 -14.89
CA VAL A 282 12.32 15.48 -15.44
C VAL A 282 11.87 16.17 -16.71
N SER A 283 12.17 17.46 -16.86
CA SER A 283 11.82 18.22 -18.05
C SER A 283 12.43 17.60 -19.31
N ALA A 284 11.84 17.85 -20.48
CA ALA A 284 12.38 17.35 -21.75
C ALA A 284 13.85 17.76 -21.99
N SER A 285 14.26 18.91 -21.46
CA SER A 285 15.65 19.40 -21.49
C SER A 285 16.58 18.76 -20.45
N GLY A 286 16.06 17.97 -19.51
CA GLY A 286 16.81 17.40 -18.40
C GLY A 286 17.28 18.39 -17.32
N ARG A 287 17.02 19.69 -17.53
CA ARG A 287 17.51 20.79 -16.67
C ARG A 287 16.68 20.98 -15.40
N TYR A 288 15.37 20.81 -15.50
CA TYR A 288 14.43 21.04 -14.41
C TYR A 288 13.85 19.71 -13.96
N ARG A 289 13.77 19.53 -12.64
CA ARG A 289 13.56 18.23 -12.02
C ARG A 289 12.65 18.33 -10.81
N GLY A 290 11.85 17.29 -10.63
CA GLY A 290 10.94 17.13 -9.51
C GLY A 290 9.69 18.01 -9.58
N ALA A 291 8.89 17.94 -8.52
CA ALA A 291 7.56 18.55 -8.44
C ALA A 291 7.55 20.07 -8.66
N TYR A 292 8.63 20.73 -8.28
CA TYR A 292 8.81 22.19 -8.37
C TYR A 292 9.77 22.61 -9.47
N GLN A 293 10.18 21.67 -10.33
CA GLN A 293 11.03 21.93 -11.48
C GLN A 293 12.34 22.65 -11.08
N PHE A 294 13.02 22.14 -10.05
CA PHE A 294 14.31 22.67 -9.61
C PHE A 294 15.41 22.39 -10.64
N ASP A 295 16.33 23.34 -10.82
CA ASP A 295 17.65 23.06 -11.37
C ASP A 295 18.66 22.77 -10.25
N TYR A 296 19.76 22.08 -10.57
CA TYR A 296 20.77 21.67 -9.58
C TYR A 296 21.40 22.84 -8.80
N ARG A 297 21.59 24.01 -9.41
CA ARG A 297 22.21 25.16 -8.71
C ARG A 297 21.25 25.73 -7.69
N THR A 298 19.99 25.87 -8.05
CA THR A 298 18.96 26.36 -7.13
C THR A 298 18.71 25.36 -6.01
N TRP A 299 18.64 24.06 -6.32
CA TRP A 299 18.51 22.97 -5.36
C TRP A 299 19.63 22.99 -4.30
N ALA A 300 20.89 23.04 -4.76
CA ALA A 300 22.04 23.16 -3.87
C ALA A 300 22.02 24.46 -3.07
N GLY A 301 21.58 25.56 -3.68
CA GLY A 301 21.48 26.87 -3.03
C GLY A 301 20.48 26.94 -1.87
N VAL A 302 19.51 26.03 -1.80
CA VAL A 302 18.59 25.87 -0.65
C VAL A 302 18.93 24.66 0.23
N GLY A 303 20.15 24.13 0.07
CA GLY A 303 20.71 23.05 0.90
C GLY A 303 20.34 21.64 0.46
N GLY A 304 19.71 21.48 -0.72
CA GLY A 304 19.47 20.17 -1.31
C GLY A 304 20.76 19.51 -1.81
N SER A 305 20.82 18.18 -1.75
CA SER A 305 21.92 17.39 -2.32
C SER A 305 21.37 16.35 -3.30
N GLY A 306 22.22 15.85 -4.20
CA GLY A 306 21.79 14.86 -5.21
C GLY A 306 20.85 15.41 -6.28
N ASP A 307 20.08 14.52 -6.92
CA ASP A 307 19.08 14.86 -7.93
C ASP A 307 17.75 15.28 -7.27
N PRO A 308 17.22 16.49 -7.56
CA PRO A 308 15.92 16.92 -7.06
C PRO A 308 14.78 15.94 -7.33
N ALA A 309 14.74 15.29 -8.50
CA ALA A 309 13.69 14.32 -8.85
C ALA A 309 13.82 12.98 -8.11
N ALA A 310 15.01 12.67 -7.57
CA ALA A 310 15.24 11.50 -6.74
C ALA A 310 15.00 11.79 -5.24
N ALA A 311 14.92 13.06 -4.85
CA ALA A 311 14.64 13.46 -3.48
C ALA A 311 13.18 13.14 -3.10
N SER A 312 12.96 12.85 -1.82
CA SER A 312 11.62 12.54 -1.32
C SER A 312 10.66 13.72 -1.53
N PRO A 313 9.34 13.48 -1.66
CA PRO A 313 8.37 14.55 -1.77
C PRO A 313 8.47 15.59 -0.65
N ALA A 314 8.67 15.13 0.59
CA ALA A 314 8.83 15.98 1.76
C ALA A 314 10.08 16.87 1.66
N GLU A 315 11.19 16.34 1.17
CA GLU A 315 12.41 17.11 0.96
C GLU A 315 12.21 18.17 -0.13
N GLN A 316 11.59 17.80 -1.25
CA GLN A 316 11.28 18.75 -2.32
C GLN A 316 10.35 19.88 -1.83
N ASP A 317 9.30 19.54 -1.08
CA ASP A 317 8.38 20.52 -0.47
C ASP A 317 9.11 21.43 0.53
N TYR A 318 9.98 20.85 1.37
CA TYR A 318 10.77 21.60 2.33
C TYR A 318 11.73 22.59 1.65
N ARG A 319 12.46 22.14 0.63
CA ARG A 319 13.37 23.00 -0.14
C ARG A 319 12.61 24.07 -0.93
N ALA A 320 11.42 23.76 -1.45
CA ALA A 320 10.55 24.74 -2.09
C ALA A 320 10.03 25.78 -1.10
N LEU A 321 9.71 25.40 0.13
CA LEU A 321 9.35 26.33 1.20
C LEU A 321 10.51 27.26 1.57
N LEU A 322 11.74 26.74 1.69
CA LEU A 322 12.93 27.57 1.91
C LEU A 322 13.18 28.55 0.76
N LEU A 323 13.01 28.08 -0.48
CA LEU A 323 13.16 28.92 -1.66
C LEU A 323 12.08 30.03 -1.71
N LEU A 324 10.83 29.67 -1.40
CA LEU A 324 9.70 30.60 -1.33
C LEU A 324 9.91 31.67 -0.26
N ARG A 325 10.35 31.27 0.95
CA ARG A 325 10.63 32.21 2.04
C ARG A 325 11.80 33.14 1.75
N SER A 326 12.80 32.66 0.99
CA SER A 326 13.99 33.45 0.67
C SER A 326 13.84 34.36 -0.53
N ARG A 327 13.06 33.97 -1.55
CA ARG A 327 12.97 34.67 -2.85
C ARG A 327 11.56 35.02 -3.30
N GLY A 328 10.54 34.68 -2.50
CA GLY A 328 9.14 34.73 -2.93
C GLY A 328 8.88 33.76 -4.08
N SER A 329 7.85 34.04 -4.87
CA SER A 329 7.49 33.22 -6.03
C SER A 329 8.31 33.48 -7.30
N ARG A 330 9.30 34.39 -7.25
CA ARG A 330 10.13 34.78 -8.41
C ARG A 330 10.78 33.59 -9.15
N PRO A 331 11.19 32.48 -8.50
CA PRO A 331 11.71 31.31 -9.19
C PRO A 331 10.68 30.57 -10.06
N TRP A 332 9.38 30.83 -9.85
CA TRP A 332 8.25 30.24 -10.58
C TRP A 332 7.43 31.34 -11.27
N PRO A 333 7.99 32.06 -12.26
CA PRO A 333 7.40 33.29 -12.81
C PRO A 333 6.02 33.11 -13.46
N ASN A 334 5.68 31.90 -13.89
CA ASN A 334 4.40 31.57 -14.51
C ASN A 334 3.43 30.86 -13.56
N CYS A 335 3.92 30.35 -12.43
CA CYS A 335 3.21 29.39 -11.59
C CYS A 335 3.05 29.81 -10.13
N GLY A 336 3.71 30.90 -9.70
CA GLY A 336 3.68 31.38 -8.31
C GLY A 336 3.12 32.78 -8.11
#